data_AF-A0A974HT47-F1
#
_entry.id   AF-A0A974HT47-F1
#
_cell.length_a   1.000
_cell.length_b   1.000
_cell.length_c   1.000
_cell.angle_alpha   90.00
_cell.angle_beta   90.00
_cell.angle_gamma   90.00
#
_symmetry.space_group_name_H-M   'P 1'
#
loop_
_entity.id
_entity.type
_entity.pdbx_description
1 polymer ?
#
loop_
_entity_poly.entity_id
_entity_poly.type
_entity_poly.pdbx_seq_one_letter_code
_entity_poly.pdbx_strand_id
1 'polypeptide(L)'
;MTFAYSDQDAKRITDAVVRQNEFLNSKDCFQEFHVLERLQRIYIAYDLHLRTLAEYVKLQRIPRGLRAHLSPTLFSDNDQYCTKWEAIVNKCSLDLMLLTMEQLQSALPEVKGEADRAEENIRNSFAIPAVSGGMAKLTDHLAKFRAEVEGRKRNKFKRDAEDYKAGNVYRWKSKGYGGSPRNPSTSSISFLDGSQATATSEEESVEGASTKKQPRAYNRRRPKRW
;
A
#
# COMPACT_ATOMS: atom_id res chain seq x y z
N MET A 1 -53.54 -23.96 18.11
CA MET A 1 -53.53 -22.57 17.59
C MET A 1 -52.14 -22.01 17.83
N THR A 2 -51.46 -21.58 16.78
CA THR A 2 -50.12 -20.98 16.85
C THR A 2 -50.27 -19.49 17.11
N PHE A 3 -49.72 -19.01 18.22
CA PHE A 3 -49.69 -17.58 18.53
C PHE A 3 -48.77 -16.83 17.57
N ALA A 4 -49.22 -15.68 17.07
CA ALA A 4 -48.43 -14.77 16.24
C ALA A 4 -48.78 -13.33 16.60
N TYR A 5 -47.77 -12.46 16.66
CA TYR A 5 -47.96 -11.02 16.84
C TYR A 5 -48.52 -10.39 15.56
N SER A 6 -49.47 -9.46 15.72
CA SER A 6 -49.95 -8.63 14.60
C SER A 6 -48.94 -7.54 14.26
N ASP A 7 -49.02 -6.96 13.06
CA ASP A 7 -48.20 -5.79 12.67
C ASP A 7 -48.43 -4.60 13.62
N GLN A 8 -49.64 -4.51 14.19
CA GLN A 8 -50.01 -3.49 15.15
C GLN A 8 -49.32 -3.72 16.51
N ASP A 9 -49.16 -4.99 16.91
CA ASP A 9 -48.36 -5.37 18.08
C ASP A 9 -46.87 -5.09 17.85
N ALA A 10 -46.35 -5.45 16.68
CA ALA A 10 -44.96 -5.18 16.33
C ALA A 10 -44.66 -3.68 16.42
N LYS A 11 -45.50 -2.83 15.79
CA LYS A 11 -45.35 -1.38 15.83
C LYS A 11 -45.45 -0.82 17.25
N ARG A 12 -46.44 -1.28 18.05
CA ARG A 12 -46.59 -0.87 19.45
C ARG A 12 -45.38 -1.23 20.30
N ILE A 13 -44.84 -2.43 20.11
CA ILE A 13 -43.66 -2.92 20.85
C ILE A 13 -42.40 -2.15 20.42
N THR A 14 -42.20 -1.92 19.13
CA THR A 14 -41.03 -1.18 18.63
C THR A 14 -41.08 0.28 19.03
N ASP A 15 -42.21 0.97 18.86
CA ASP A 15 -42.35 2.39 19.17
C ASP A 15 -42.17 2.69 20.66
N ALA A 16 -42.45 1.70 21.54
CA ALA A 16 -42.17 1.79 22.97
C ALA A 16 -40.66 1.82 23.29
N VAL A 17 -39.81 1.28 22.41
CA VAL A 17 -38.35 1.22 22.56
C VAL A 17 -37.64 2.34 21.77
N VAL A 18 -38.24 2.82 20.67
CA VAL A 18 -37.64 3.78 19.71
C VAL A 18 -37.15 5.08 20.35
N ARG A 19 -37.71 5.52 21.48
CA ARG A 19 -37.23 6.74 22.18
C ARG A 19 -35.80 6.64 22.73
N GLN A 20 -35.18 5.46 22.75
CA GLN A 20 -33.83 5.23 23.28
C GLN A 20 -32.83 4.65 22.26
N ASN A 21 -33.21 4.50 20.99
CA ASN A 21 -32.37 3.84 19.96
C ASN A 21 -31.26 4.73 19.36
N GLU A 22 -30.91 5.83 20.02
CA GLU A 22 -29.88 6.76 19.53
C GLU A 22 -28.49 6.12 19.52
N PHE A 23 -28.21 5.14 20.40
CA PHE A 23 -26.88 4.52 20.50
C PHE A 23 -26.50 3.62 19.31
N LEU A 24 -27.48 2.99 18.64
CA LEU A 24 -27.22 2.13 17.48
C LEU A 24 -27.12 2.94 16.18
N ASN A 25 -27.72 4.13 16.15
CA ASN A 25 -27.76 5.00 14.98
C ASN A 25 -26.84 6.23 15.12
N SER A 26 -26.16 6.38 16.26
CA SER A 26 -25.21 7.48 16.47
C SER A 26 -24.02 7.31 15.55
N LYS A 27 -23.71 8.34 14.77
CA LYS A 27 -22.48 8.35 13.97
C LYS A 27 -21.27 8.25 14.90
N ASP A 28 -20.35 7.35 14.56
CA ASP A 28 -19.08 7.21 15.29
C ASP A 28 -18.02 8.13 14.67
N CYS A 29 -17.70 9.21 15.40
CA CYS A 29 -16.67 10.18 15.01
C CYS A 29 -15.33 9.52 14.70
N PHE A 30 -14.96 8.49 15.48
CA PHE A 30 -13.69 7.80 15.32
C PHE A 30 -13.63 7.00 14.01
N GLN A 31 -14.72 6.31 13.65
CA GLN A 31 -14.82 5.59 12.39
C GLN A 31 -14.74 6.52 11.17
N GLU A 32 -15.43 7.67 11.23
CA GLU A 32 -15.37 8.67 10.15
C GLU A 32 -13.94 9.22 9.97
N PHE A 33 -13.24 9.50 11.07
CA PHE A 33 -11.82 9.90 11.02
C PHE A 33 -10.91 8.82 10.44
N HIS A 34 -11.17 7.54 10.70
CA HIS A 34 -10.42 6.44 10.08
C HIS A 34 -10.64 6.34 8.56
N VAL A 35 -11.87 6.55 8.10
CA VAL A 35 -12.17 6.62 6.66
C VAL A 35 -11.41 7.78 6.03
N LEU A 36 -11.47 8.96 6.63
CA LEU A 36 -10.73 10.14 6.16
C LEU A 36 -9.22 9.88 6.13
N GLU A 37 -8.65 9.31 7.19
CA GLU A 37 -7.23 8.97 7.26
C GLU A 37 -6.81 8.02 6.13
N ARG A 38 -7.62 6.97 5.89
CA ARG A 38 -7.35 6.02 4.81
C ARG A 38 -7.32 6.72 3.45
N LEU A 39 -8.31 7.56 3.14
CA LEU A 39 -8.40 8.28 1.88
C LEU A 39 -7.20 9.22 1.69
N GLN A 40 -6.85 9.99 2.73
CA GLN A 40 -5.71 10.90 2.68
C GLN A 40 -4.36 10.16 2.57
N ARG A 41 -4.21 8.99 3.20
CA ARG A 41 -3.02 8.13 2.99
C ARG A 41 -2.92 7.60 1.56
N ILE A 42 -4.04 7.19 0.95
CA ILE A 42 -4.08 6.78 -0.47
C ILE A 42 -3.65 7.95 -1.36
N TYR A 43 -4.22 9.14 -1.13
CA TYR A 43 -3.86 10.35 -1.86
C TYR A 43 -2.36 10.65 -1.77
N ILE A 44 -1.79 10.66 -0.57
CA ILE A 44 -0.35 10.88 -0.35
C ILE A 44 0.48 9.82 -1.09
N ALA A 45 0.10 8.55 -1.01
CA ALA A 45 0.82 7.47 -1.68
C ALA A 45 0.81 7.65 -3.20
N TYR A 46 -0.33 8.00 -3.79
CA TYR A 46 -0.51 8.23 -5.22
C TYR A 46 0.28 9.47 -5.68
N ASP A 47 0.15 10.61 -4.99
CA ASP A 47 0.85 11.86 -5.30
C ASP A 47 2.36 11.65 -5.30
N LEU A 48 2.89 11.05 -4.23
CA LEU A 48 4.32 10.76 -4.14
C LEU A 48 4.77 9.74 -5.17
N HIS A 49 3.92 8.77 -5.56
CA HIS A 49 4.25 7.84 -6.63
C HIS A 49 4.36 8.53 -7.97
N LEU A 50 3.36 9.33 -8.34
CA LEU A 50 3.33 10.09 -9.58
C LEU A 50 4.55 11.00 -9.71
N ARG A 51 4.85 11.79 -8.67
CA ARG A 51 6.05 12.66 -8.65
C ARG A 51 7.34 11.88 -8.84
N THR A 52 7.45 10.73 -8.18
CA THR A 52 8.66 9.89 -8.28
C THR A 52 8.80 9.31 -9.68
N LEU A 53 7.72 8.79 -10.28
CA LEU A 53 7.74 8.26 -11.65
C LEU A 53 8.09 9.35 -12.68
N ALA A 54 7.58 10.57 -12.50
CA ALA A 54 7.94 11.70 -13.35
C ALA A 54 9.46 11.97 -13.35
N GLU A 55 10.12 11.89 -12.20
CA GLU A 55 11.58 12.03 -12.12
C GLU A 55 12.33 10.87 -12.79
N TYR A 56 11.83 9.63 -12.66
CA TYR A 56 12.37 8.49 -13.41
C TYR A 56 12.26 8.69 -14.92
N VAL A 57 11.11 9.14 -15.43
CA VAL A 57 10.90 9.46 -16.85
C VAL A 57 11.85 10.55 -17.33
N LYS A 58 11.96 11.66 -16.62
CA LYS A 58 12.85 12.79 -16.98
C LYS A 58 14.30 12.34 -17.13
N LEU A 59 14.76 11.45 -16.24
CA LEU A 59 16.13 10.93 -16.26
C LEU A 59 16.32 9.68 -17.14
N GLN A 60 15.28 9.22 -17.84
CA GLN A 60 15.29 7.99 -18.64
C GLN A 60 15.77 6.77 -17.83
N ARG A 61 15.32 6.68 -16.58
CA ARG A 61 15.66 5.58 -15.66
C ARG A 61 14.45 4.71 -15.38
N ILE A 62 14.68 3.41 -15.25
CA ILE A 62 13.64 2.43 -14.90
C ILE A 62 13.88 1.93 -13.48
N PRO A 63 12.87 2.07 -12.59
CA PRO A 63 12.95 1.54 -11.23
C PRO A 63 13.24 0.05 -11.23
N ARG A 64 14.03 -0.47 -10.28
CA ARG A 64 14.37 -1.90 -10.20
C ARG A 64 13.17 -2.84 -10.34
N GLY A 65 12.02 -2.49 -9.76
CA GLY A 65 10.80 -3.32 -9.80
C GLY A 65 10.08 -3.34 -11.15
N LEU A 66 10.40 -2.41 -12.06
CA LEU A 66 9.84 -2.34 -13.41
C LEU A 66 10.81 -2.78 -14.50
N ARG A 67 12.06 -3.13 -14.14
CA ARG A 67 13.03 -3.64 -15.12
C ARG A 67 12.63 -5.03 -15.55
N ALA A 68 12.31 -5.23 -16.83
CA ALA A 68 12.07 -6.58 -17.33
C ALA A 68 13.39 -7.40 -17.32
N HIS A 69 13.34 -8.60 -16.75
CA HIS A 69 14.47 -9.54 -16.70
C HIS A 69 14.60 -10.37 -18.00
N LEU A 70 14.19 -9.81 -19.13
CA LEU A 70 14.28 -10.44 -20.44
C LEU A 70 15.69 -10.27 -20.98
N SER A 71 16.42 -11.37 -21.14
CA SER A 71 17.74 -11.39 -21.76
C SER A 71 17.69 -12.12 -23.11
N PRO A 72 18.45 -11.68 -24.11
CA PRO A 72 18.56 -12.41 -25.36
C PRO A 72 19.17 -13.80 -25.11
N THR A 73 18.54 -14.84 -25.65
CA THR A 73 19.05 -16.22 -25.59
C THR A 73 19.84 -16.59 -26.85
N LEU A 74 19.46 -16.01 -27.99
CA LEU A 74 20.17 -16.12 -29.25
C LEU A 74 20.98 -14.84 -29.49
N PHE A 75 22.17 -14.99 -30.09
CA PHE A 75 23.07 -13.88 -30.42
C PHE A 75 23.48 -13.03 -29.21
N SER A 76 23.60 -13.65 -28.03
CA SER A 76 24.01 -12.96 -26.79
C SER A 76 25.46 -12.48 -26.81
N ASP A 77 26.25 -12.97 -27.75
CA ASP A 77 27.62 -12.57 -28.10
C ASP A 77 27.66 -11.34 -29.02
N ASN A 78 26.55 -11.00 -29.68
CA ASN A 78 26.46 -9.82 -30.53
C ASN A 78 26.02 -8.60 -29.72
N ASP A 79 26.98 -7.73 -29.39
CA ASP A 79 26.73 -6.51 -28.60
C ASP A 79 25.72 -5.55 -29.25
N GLN A 80 25.70 -5.45 -30.57
CA GLN A 80 24.76 -4.60 -31.29
C GLN A 80 23.32 -5.14 -31.15
N TYR A 81 23.15 -6.47 -31.26
CA TYR A 81 21.87 -7.13 -31.05
C TYR A 81 21.39 -6.95 -29.60
N CYS A 82 22.28 -7.20 -28.63
CA CYS A 82 22.00 -7.02 -27.21
C CYS A 82 21.58 -5.58 -26.86
N THR A 83 22.25 -4.59 -27.47
CA THR A 83 21.91 -3.17 -27.28
C THR A 83 20.52 -2.84 -27.82
N LYS A 84 20.16 -3.35 -29.01
CA LYS A 84 18.81 -3.18 -29.58
C LYS A 84 17.75 -3.87 -28.73
N TRP A 85 18.03 -5.08 -28.23
CA TRP A 85 17.16 -5.81 -27.32
C TRP A 85 16.87 -5.02 -26.04
N GLU A 86 17.92 -4.50 -25.39
CA GLU A 86 17.77 -3.65 -24.20
C GLU A 86 16.93 -2.40 -24.48
N ALA A 87 17.16 -1.74 -25.62
CA ALA A 87 16.38 -0.55 -25.99
C ALA A 87 14.87 -0.86 -26.09
N ILE A 88 14.50 -2.00 -26.66
CA ILE A 88 13.09 -2.43 -26.78
C ILE A 88 12.49 -2.71 -25.40
N VAL A 89 13.19 -3.46 -24.55
CA VAL A 89 12.73 -3.80 -23.19
C VAL A 89 12.62 -2.55 -22.31
N ASN A 90 13.59 -1.63 -22.42
CA ASN A 90 13.58 -0.34 -21.74
C ASN A 90 12.35 0.47 -22.14
N LYS A 91 12.07 0.58 -23.44
CA LYS A 91 10.90 1.29 -23.96
C LYS A 91 9.60 0.72 -23.40
N CYS A 92 9.43 -0.61 -23.44
CA CYS A 92 8.26 -1.26 -22.85
C CYS A 92 8.09 -0.91 -21.36
N SER A 93 9.18 -0.93 -20.58
CA SER A 93 9.14 -0.60 -19.15
C SER A 93 8.80 0.88 -18.90
N LEU A 94 9.28 1.78 -19.77
CA LEU A 94 8.96 3.20 -19.75
C LEU A 94 7.48 3.44 -20.07
N ASP A 95 6.95 2.76 -21.09
CA ASP A 95 5.55 2.86 -21.50
C ASP A 95 4.61 2.38 -20.38
N LEU A 96 4.95 1.29 -19.68
CA LEU A 96 4.21 0.84 -18.49
C LEU A 96 4.25 1.86 -17.34
N MET A 97 5.38 2.55 -17.16
CA MET A 97 5.49 3.63 -16.19
C MET A 97 4.58 4.81 -16.56
N LEU A 98 4.53 5.20 -17.84
CA LEU A 98 3.64 6.26 -18.32
C LEU A 98 2.16 5.89 -18.19
N LEU A 99 1.79 4.65 -18.54
CA LEU A 99 0.43 4.12 -18.32
C LEU A 99 0.01 4.23 -16.85
N THR A 100 0.92 3.88 -15.94
CA THR A 100 0.67 4.01 -14.49
C THR A 100 0.51 5.48 -14.08
N MET A 101 1.32 6.38 -14.64
CA MET A 101 1.22 7.82 -14.35
C MET A 101 -0.11 8.40 -14.83
N GLU A 102 -0.58 8.02 -16.02
CA GLU A 102 -1.88 8.42 -16.56
C GLU A 102 -3.03 7.98 -15.64
N GLN A 103 -3.01 6.72 -15.18
CA GLN A 103 -4.01 6.21 -14.24
C GLN A 103 -3.96 6.95 -12.88
N LEU A 104 -2.76 7.31 -12.40
CA LEU A 104 -2.63 8.09 -11.16
C LEU A 104 -3.15 9.52 -11.32
N GLN A 105 -2.95 10.14 -12.48
CA GLN A 105 -3.44 11.50 -12.75
C GLN A 105 -4.96 11.57 -12.78
N SER A 106 -5.63 10.54 -13.29
CA SER A 106 -7.10 10.46 -13.26
C SER A 106 -7.67 10.12 -11.88
N ALA A 107 -7.02 9.23 -11.11
CA ALA A 107 -7.49 8.81 -9.80
C ALA A 107 -7.26 9.86 -8.68
N LEU A 108 -6.24 10.70 -8.78
CA LEU A 108 -5.89 11.68 -7.73
C LEU A 108 -7.01 12.68 -7.42
N PRO A 109 -7.67 13.32 -8.42
CA PRO A 109 -8.82 14.18 -8.18
C PRO A 109 -10.00 13.47 -7.52
N GLU A 110 -10.27 12.21 -7.89
CA GLU A 110 -11.36 11.41 -7.34
C GLU A 110 -11.15 11.14 -5.85
N VAL A 111 -9.99 10.59 -5.48
CA VAL A 111 -9.65 10.31 -4.07
C VAL A 111 -9.61 11.59 -3.25
N LYS A 112 -9.14 12.71 -3.84
CA LYS A 112 -9.17 14.01 -3.17
C LYS A 112 -10.60 14.47 -2.90
N GLY A 113 -11.48 14.39 -3.91
CA GLY A 113 -12.88 14.74 -3.74
C GLY A 113 -13.61 13.86 -2.72
N GLU A 114 -13.28 12.57 -2.62
CA GLU A 114 -13.77 11.69 -1.56
C GLU A 114 -13.29 12.11 -0.17
N ALA A 115 -12.00 12.43 -0.03
CA ALA A 115 -11.44 12.91 1.22
C ALA A 115 -12.08 14.25 1.66
N ASP A 116 -12.24 15.20 0.74
CA ASP A 116 -12.85 16.50 1.02
C ASP A 116 -14.32 16.33 1.49
N ARG A 117 -15.08 15.43 0.85
CA ARG A 117 -16.46 15.09 1.28
C ARG A 117 -16.50 14.43 2.65
N ALA A 118 -15.57 13.51 2.94
CA ALA A 118 -15.49 12.86 4.25
C ALA A 118 -15.15 13.87 5.35
N GLU A 119 -14.23 14.80 5.09
CA GLU A 119 -13.89 15.87 6.02
C GLU A 119 -15.08 16.81 6.28
N GLU A 120 -15.81 17.19 5.22
CA GLU A 120 -17.01 18.01 5.34
C GLU A 120 -18.11 17.29 6.15
N ASN A 121 -18.34 16.00 5.91
CA ASN A 121 -19.28 15.19 6.69
C ASN A 121 -18.91 15.18 8.18
N ILE A 122 -17.63 15.02 8.52
CA ILE A 122 -17.14 15.06 9.90
C ILE A 122 -17.41 16.43 10.52
N ARG A 123 -17.03 17.51 9.81
CA ARG A 123 -17.19 18.89 10.29
C ARG A 123 -18.65 19.24 10.57
N ASN A 124 -19.57 18.74 9.74
CA ASN A 124 -21.00 19.03 9.85
C ASN A 124 -21.73 18.11 10.84
N SER A 125 -21.19 16.92 11.15
CA SER A 125 -21.86 15.91 11.97
C SER A 125 -21.43 15.91 13.45
N PHE A 126 -20.29 16.50 13.79
CA PHE A 126 -19.70 16.37 15.12
C PHE A 126 -19.38 17.73 15.76
N ALA A 127 -19.27 17.75 17.10
CA ALA A 127 -18.97 18.96 17.85
C ALA A 127 -17.55 19.48 17.55
N ILE A 128 -17.42 20.81 17.49
CA ILE A 128 -16.17 21.51 17.14
C ILE A 128 -14.94 21.04 17.93
N PRO A 129 -14.99 20.84 19.27
CA PRO A 129 -13.81 20.39 20.02
C PRO A 129 -13.35 18.98 19.61
N ALA A 130 -14.30 18.07 19.34
CA ALA A 130 -13.99 16.71 18.91
C ALA A 130 -13.35 16.71 17.51
N VAL A 131 -13.92 17.50 16.59
CA VAL A 131 -13.37 17.66 15.23
C VAL A 131 -11.96 18.26 15.27
N SER A 132 -11.75 19.33 16.06
CA SER A 132 -10.45 19.99 16.18
C SER A 132 -9.37 19.05 16.72
N GLY A 133 -9.67 18.30 17.79
CA GLY A 133 -8.74 17.32 18.35
C GLY A 133 -8.44 16.16 17.39
N GLY A 134 -9.46 15.67 16.67
CA GLY A 134 -9.30 14.62 15.65
C GLY A 134 -8.43 15.07 14.48
N MET A 135 -8.68 16.28 13.95
CA MET A 135 -7.90 16.85 12.85
C MET A 135 -6.43 17.08 13.21
N ALA A 136 -6.14 17.48 14.44
CA ALA A 136 -4.76 17.64 14.92
C ALA A 136 -4.01 16.30 14.93
N LYS A 137 -4.62 15.23 15.47
CA LYS A 137 -4.03 13.88 15.47
C LYS A 137 -3.86 13.34 14.06
N LEU A 138 -4.89 13.50 13.23
CA LEU A 138 -4.86 13.10 11.82
C LEU A 138 -3.70 13.76 11.07
N THR A 139 -3.51 15.07 11.26
CA THR A 139 -2.43 15.82 10.62
C THR A 139 -1.06 15.29 11.02
N ASP A 140 -0.83 14.99 12.29
CA ASP A 140 0.43 14.39 12.77
C ASP A 140 0.66 12.99 12.17
N HIS A 141 -0.37 12.14 12.15
CA HIS A 141 -0.27 10.81 11.54
C HIS A 141 0.09 10.87 10.06
N LEU A 142 -0.55 11.78 9.30
CA LEU A 142 -0.28 11.95 7.87
C LEU A 142 1.09 12.53 7.60
N ALA A 143 1.57 13.46 8.43
CA ALA A 143 2.92 13.99 8.33
C ALA A 143 3.97 12.88 8.53
N LYS A 144 3.80 12.04 9.54
CA LYS A 144 4.66 10.86 9.79
C LYS A 144 4.63 9.88 8.62
N PHE A 145 3.42 9.52 8.16
CA PHE A 145 3.24 8.63 7.02
C PHE A 145 3.92 9.18 5.76
N ARG A 146 3.71 10.48 5.45
CA ARG A 146 4.33 11.13 4.31
C ARG A 146 5.85 11.07 4.39
N ALA A 147 6.43 11.45 5.53
CA ALA A 147 7.88 11.43 5.73
C ALA A 147 8.49 10.04 5.53
N GLU A 148 7.82 9.00 6.03
CA GLU A 148 8.24 7.61 5.87
C GLU A 148 8.20 7.17 4.40
N VAL A 149 7.09 7.44 3.70
CA VAL A 149 6.93 7.08 2.27
C VAL A 149 7.96 7.82 1.41
N GLU A 150 8.17 9.11 1.66
CA GLU A 150 9.19 9.88 0.97
C GLU A 150 10.61 9.35 1.24
N GLY A 151 10.93 9.00 2.49
CA GLY A 151 12.21 8.40 2.86
C GLY A 151 12.48 7.11 2.08
N ARG A 152 11.47 6.22 2.03
CA ARG A 152 11.54 4.97 1.25
C ARG A 152 11.73 5.24 -0.25
N LYS A 153 10.99 6.20 -0.83
CA LYS A 153 11.11 6.55 -2.27
C LYS A 153 12.46 7.17 -2.60
N ARG A 154 12.97 8.09 -1.78
CA ARG A 154 14.32 8.68 -1.93
C ARG A 154 15.41 7.62 -1.89
N ASN A 155 15.35 6.67 -0.95
CA ASN A 155 16.33 5.60 -0.86
C ASN A 155 16.31 4.67 -2.09
N LYS A 156 15.10 4.31 -2.57
CA LYS A 156 14.96 3.53 -3.82
C LYS A 156 15.52 4.29 -5.02
N PHE A 157 15.20 5.57 -5.16
CA PHE A 157 15.67 6.40 -6.26
C PHE A 157 17.20 6.56 -6.29
N LYS A 158 17.82 6.80 -5.14
CA LYS A 158 19.30 6.87 -5.01
C LYS A 158 19.96 5.55 -5.41
N ARG A 159 19.45 4.43 -4.87
CA ARG A 159 19.94 3.10 -5.17
C ARG A 159 19.81 2.77 -6.66
N ASP A 160 18.71 3.16 -7.29
CA ASP A 160 18.53 2.96 -8.72
C ASP A 160 19.48 3.85 -9.53
N ALA A 161 19.75 5.08 -9.09
CA ALA A 161 20.76 5.94 -9.72
C ALA A 161 22.18 5.34 -9.65
N GLU A 162 22.53 4.69 -8.54
CA GLU A 162 23.80 3.97 -8.39
C GLU A 162 23.93 2.80 -9.38
N ASP A 163 22.85 2.07 -9.65
CA ASP A 163 22.88 1.00 -10.67
C ASP A 163 23.24 1.54 -12.05
N TYR A 164 22.66 2.69 -12.44
CA TYR A 164 22.95 3.32 -13.72
C TYR A 164 24.39 3.83 -13.77
N LYS A 165 24.89 4.43 -12.69
CA LYS A 165 26.30 4.87 -12.61
C LYS A 165 27.28 3.71 -12.71
N ALA A 166 26.95 2.57 -12.10
CA ALA A 166 27.80 1.39 -12.07
C ALA A 166 27.60 0.43 -13.27
N GLY A 167 26.71 0.76 -14.22
CA GLY A 167 26.37 -0.15 -15.34
C GLY A 167 25.65 -1.44 -14.94
N ASN A 168 25.10 -1.50 -13.72
CA ASN A 168 24.50 -2.70 -13.12
C ASN A 168 23.00 -2.89 -13.44
N VAL A 169 22.45 -2.13 -14.39
CA VAL A 169 21.04 -2.20 -14.80
C VAL A 169 20.72 -3.57 -15.40
N TYR A 170 21.64 -4.10 -16.22
CA TYR A 170 21.51 -5.38 -16.91
C TYR A 170 22.67 -6.32 -16.58
N ARG A 171 22.52 -7.07 -15.47
CA ARG A 171 23.55 -7.98 -14.96
C ARG A 171 23.87 -9.16 -15.88
N TRP A 172 23.06 -9.46 -16.90
CA TRP A 172 23.34 -10.55 -17.83
C TRP A 172 24.50 -10.25 -18.78
N LYS A 173 24.90 -8.99 -18.95
CA LYS A 173 26.12 -8.60 -19.68
C LYS A 173 27.42 -9.01 -18.97
N SER A 174 27.40 -9.20 -17.64
CA SER A 174 28.60 -9.57 -16.86
C SER A 174 28.88 -11.08 -16.81
N LYS A 175 28.29 -11.90 -17.68
CA LYS A 175 28.62 -13.34 -17.76
C LYS A 175 29.92 -13.59 -18.53
N GLY A 176 31.02 -13.03 -18.05
CA GLY A 176 32.33 -13.66 -18.20
C GLY A 176 32.42 -14.79 -17.18
N TYR A 177 32.63 -16.02 -17.65
CA TYR A 177 33.10 -17.21 -16.93
C TYR A 177 33.39 -17.05 -15.43
N GLY A 178 32.56 -17.63 -14.56
CA GLY A 178 32.87 -17.73 -13.13
C GLY A 178 31.63 -17.91 -12.27
N GLY A 179 31.32 -19.16 -11.92
CA GLY A 179 30.24 -19.46 -10.99
C GLY A 179 30.45 -18.82 -9.61
N SER A 180 29.39 -18.25 -9.06
CA SER A 180 29.26 -18.07 -7.61
C SER A 180 27.78 -17.96 -7.20
N PRO A 181 27.44 -18.34 -5.96
CA PRO A 181 26.25 -19.13 -5.68
C PRO A 181 24.98 -18.29 -5.60
N ARG A 182 23.87 -18.91 -5.99
CA ARG A 182 22.52 -18.44 -5.68
C ARG A 182 22.35 -18.31 -4.17
N ASN A 183 22.32 -17.07 -3.67
CA ASN A 183 21.64 -16.78 -2.41
C ASN A 183 20.13 -16.75 -2.67
N PRO A 184 19.29 -17.52 -1.94
CA PRO A 184 17.85 -17.41 -2.06
C PRO A 184 17.41 -16.03 -1.55
N SER A 185 16.79 -15.27 -2.44
CA SER A 185 16.12 -14.02 -2.11
C SER A 185 14.98 -14.26 -1.13
N THR A 186 15.02 -13.63 0.03
CA THR A 186 13.85 -13.32 0.84
C THR A 186 13.03 -12.27 0.10
N SER A 187 12.17 -12.73 -0.80
CA SER A 187 11.13 -11.93 -1.41
C SER A 187 9.93 -11.87 -0.46
N SER A 188 9.83 -10.81 0.34
CA SER A 188 8.55 -10.38 0.91
C SER A 188 8.14 -9.08 0.20
N ILE A 189 7.45 -9.25 -0.93
CA ILE A 189 6.61 -8.22 -1.53
C ILE A 189 5.24 -8.38 -0.89
N SER A 190 4.85 -7.43 -0.03
CA SER A 190 3.46 -7.09 0.26
C SER A 190 3.37 -5.57 0.21
N PHE A 191 3.04 -5.04 -0.98
CA PHE A 191 2.77 -3.62 -1.19
C PHE A 191 1.30 -3.26 -0.86
N LEU A 192 0.46 -4.27 -0.59
CA LEU A 192 -0.89 -4.13 -0.05
C LEU A 192 -1.22 -5.42 0.73
N ASP A 193 -1.14 -5.36 2.06
CA ASP A 193 -1.95 -6.24 2.91
C ASP A 193 -2.38 -5.44 4.13
N GLY A 194 -3.67 -5.52 4.43
CA GLY A 194 -4.36 -4.63 5.34
C GLY A 194 -4.01 -4.91 6.78
N SER A 195 -3.60 -3.87 7.51
CA SER A 195 -3.65 -3.88 8.97
C SER A 195 -5.12 -3.88 9.41
N GLN A 196 -5.67 -5.07 9.65
CA GLN A 196 -6.65 -5.25 10.72
C GLN A 196 -5.88 -5.17 12.04
N ALA A 197 -6.14 -4.13 12.83
CA ALA A 197 -5.82 -4.13 14.25
C ALA A 197 -7.15 -4.34 15.00
N THR A 198 -7.30 -5.55 15.51
CA THR A 198 -8.31 -5.94 16.49
C THR A 198 -8.08 -5.23 17.81
N ALA A 199 -9.16 -4.76 18.41
CA ALA A 199 -9.25 -4.24 19.77
C ALA A 199 -8.95 -5.32 20.82
N THR A 200 -8.17 -4.97 21.84
CA THR A 200 -8.16 -5.59 23.19
C THR A 200 -7.61 -4.54 24.16
N SER A 201 -8.47 -3.84 24.91
CA SER A 201 -8.72 -4.03 26.35
C SER A 201 -7.45 -4.16 27.21
N GLU A 202 -7.18 -3.08 27.96
CA GLU A 202 -6.28 -3.04 29.10
C GLU A 202 -7.01 -3.63 30.32
N GLU A 203 -6.41 -4.61 30.98
CA GLU A 203 -6.48 -4.76 32.44
C GLU A 203 -5.24 -5.52 32.93
N GLU A 204 -4.80 -5.11 34.11
CA GLU A 204 -3.50 -5.33 34.72
C GLU A 204 -3.29 -6.72 35.36
N SER A 205 -2.05 -7.22 35.19
CA SER A 205 -1.15 -7.72 36.24
C SER A 205 -1.16 -9.19 36.73
N VAL A 206 0.09 -9.65 36.90
CA VAL A 206 0.69 -10.60 37.86
C VAL A 206 1.27 -11.92 37.30
N GLU A 207 2.62 -11.96 37.38
CA GLU A 207 3.60 -13.05 37.56
C GLU A 207 3.79 -14.19 36.54
N GLY A 208 5.08 -14.38 36.18
CA GLY A 208 5.68 -15.72 36.29
C GLY A 208 6.30 -16.34 35.02
N ALA A 209 7.62 -16.46 35.05
CA ALA A 209 8.44 -17.53 34.46
C ALA A 209 8.73 -17.57 32.93
N SER A 210 10.03 -17.39 32.67
CA SER A 210 10.84 -17.74 31.52
C SER A 210 10.57 -19.12 30.90
N THR A 211 10.48 -19.21 29.56
CA THR A 211 11.07 -20.32 28.77
C THR A 211 11.21 -19.95 27.28
N LYS A 212 12.42 -20.09 26.74
CA LYS A 212 12.77 -19.97 25.31
C LYS A 212 12.11 -21.09 24.48
N LYS A 213 11.44 -20.77 23.37
CA LYS A 213 11.03 -21.75 22.34
C LYS A 213 11.56 -21.33 20.96
N GLN A 214 12.37 -22.21 20.36
CA GLN A 214 12.85 -22.12 18.98
C GLN A 214 11.71 -22.38 17.97
N PRO A 215 11.75 -21.79 16.75
CA PRO A 215 10.74 -22.06 15.74
C PRO A 215 11.03 -23.35 14.95
N ARG A 216 10.00 -24.20 14.82
CA ARG A 216 9.94 -25.39 13.95
C ARG A 216 9.92 -24.97 12.47
N ALA A 217 10.83 -25.51 11.67
CA ALA A 217 10.85 -25.38 10.21
C ALA A 217 9.78 -26.27 9.56
N TYR A 218 8.84 -25.68 8.82
CA TYR A 218 7.87 -26.40 8.00
C TYR A 218 8.33 -26.41 6.53
N ASN A 219 8.83 -27.55 6.05
CA ASN A 219 9.19 -27.78 4.65
C ASN A 219 7.94 -28.15 3.84
N ARG A 220 7.40 -27.23 3.04
CA ARG A 220 6.41 -27.56 1.99
C ARG A 220 7.08 -27.59 0.61
N ARG A 221 7.38 -28.80 0.12
CA ARG A 221 7.77 -29.05 -1.27
C ARG A 221 6.55 -28.85 -2.17
N ARG A 222 6.61 -27.93 -3.15
CA ARG A 222 5.65 -27.85 -4.26
C ARG A 222 6.10 -28.75 -5.42
N PRO A 223 5.20 -29.47 -6.12
CA PRO A 223 5.57 -30.26 -7.29
C PRO A 223 5.78 -29.37 -8.52
N LYS A 224 6.73 -29.76 -9.38
CA LYS A 224 6.94 -29.19 -10.71
C LYS A 224 5.79 -29.64 -11.63
N ARG A 225 5.18 -28.70 -12.34
CA ARG A 225 4.36 -29.00 -13.52
C ARG A 225 5.21 -28.75 -14.77
N TRP A 226 5.03 -29.68 -15.71
CA TRP A 226 5.61 -29.73 -17.06
C TRP A 226 5.17 -28.53 -17.89
#